data_AF-A0A2U1P004-F1
#
_entry.id   AF-A0A2U1P004-F1
#
_cell.length_a   1.000
_cell.length_b   1.000
_cell.length_c   1.000
_cell.angle_alpha   90.00
_cell.angle_beta   90.00
_cell.angle_gamma   90.00
#
_symmetry.space_group_name_H-M   'P 1'
#
loop_
_entity.id
_entity.type
_entity.pdbx_description
1 polymer ?
#
loop_
_entity_poly.entity_id
_entity_poly.type
_entity_poly.pdbx_seq_one_letter_code
_entity_poly.pdbx_strand_id
1 'polypeptide(L)'
;MGTKVVEFLIRFLHDPTEDTGFVGCALSSNMVRFFKNSDESWSHEYNIEEPKSPVLVGQVFVGLFQKGNPVVAENDDGTTYQVDVPEVKLRSHIYPLLWGHRLLGGAQMIQLSLDGKRLYVKNSLFSKWDKQFCPEVVEKGSHMLQIDVDTGKGGLAINPNFYVDFGAEPDGPCLAHEMRYTGDANLVT
;
A
#
# COMPACT_ATOMS: atom_id res chain seq x y z
N MET A 1 17.42 -3.76 -12.50
CA MET A 1 16.40 -3.62 -11.45
C MET A 1 15.34 -4.69 -11.66
N GLY A 2 15.69 -5.94 -11.37
CA GLY A 2 14.73 -7.04 -11.34
C GLY A 2 14.21 -7.21 -9.93
N THR A 3 13.35 -6.31 -9.43
CA THR A 3 12.65 -6.55 -8.17
C THR A 3 11.82 -7.82 -8.36
N LYS A 4 12.10 -8.87 -7.58
CA LYS A 4 11.26 -10.09 -7.57
C LYS A 4 9.95 -9.73 -6.91
N VAL A 5 9.01 -9.20 -7.71
CA VAL A 5 7.68 -8.82 -7.27
C VAL A 5 6.82 -10.09 -7.20
N VAL A 6 6.21 -10.34 -6.04
CA VAL A 6 5.07 -11.27 -5.97
C VAL A 6 3.82 -10.42 -5.84
N GLU A 7 3.13 -10.31 -6.96
CA GLU A 7 1.88 -9.59 -7.11
C GLU A 7 0.75 -10.49 -6.64
N PHE A 8 -0.10 -9.96 -5.76
CA PHE A 8 -1.26 -10.71 -5.27
C PHE A 8 -2.57 -10.18 -5.82
N LEU A 9 -2.61 -8.92 -6.27
CA LEU A 9 -3.88 -8.30 -6.68
C LEU A 9 -3.70 -7.10 -7.61
N ILE A 10 -4.55 -7.06 -8.63
CA ILE A 10 -4.71 -5.94 -9.56
C ILE A 10 -6.14 -5.38 -9.46
N ARG A 11 -6.28 -4.06 -9.57
CA ARG A 11 -7.57 -3.36 -9.70
C ARG A 11 -7.47 -2.31 -10.80
N PHE A 12 -8.39 -2.34 -11.75
CA PHE A 12 -8.60 -1.24 -12.69
C PHE A 12 -9.53 -0.19 -12.08
N LEU A 13 -9.56 1.00 -12.67
CA LEU A 13 -10.64 1.95 -12.44
C LEU A 13 -12.00 1.30 -12.74
N HIS A 14 -13.05 1.79 -12.09
CA HIS A 14 -14.41 1.28 -12.31
C HIS A 14 -15.01 1.75 -13.64
N ASP A 15 -14.47 2.82 -14.23
CA ASP A 15 -14.83 3.26 -15.57
C ASP A 15 -14.19 2.31 -16.61
N PRO A 16 -14.98 1.56 -17.40
CA PRO A 16 -14.45 0.61 -18.38
C PRO A 16 -13.79 1.29 -19.58
N THR A 17 -13.87 2.62 -19.70
CA THR A 17 -13.20 3.39 -20.77
C THR A 17 -11.79 3.85 -20.39
N GLU A 18 -11.41 3.67 -19.13
CA GLU A 18 -10.11 4.08 -18.61
C GLU A 18 -9.11 2.92 -18.60
N ASP A 19 -7.95 3.12 -19.22
CA ASP A 19 -6.87 2.13 -19.25
C ASP A 19 -5.86 2.37 -18.10
N THR A 20 -6.36 2.60 -16.88
CA THR A 20 -5.55 2.80 -15.67
C THR A 20 -5.86 1.74 -14.62
N GLY A 21 -4.81 1.22 -13.98
CA GLY A 21 -4.93 0.26 -12.90
C GLY A 21 -3.85 0.37 -11.84
N PHE A 22 -3.99 -0.48 -10.83
CA PHE A 22 -3.16 -0.51 -9.63
C PHE A 22 -2.81 -1.95 -9.30
N VAL A 23 -1.55 -2.18 -8.92
CA VAL A 23 -1.05 -3.49 -8.49
C VAL A 23 -0.43 -3.40 -7.10
N GLY A 24 -0.88 -4.31 -6.23
CA GLY A 24 -0.35 -4.50 -4.89
C GLY A 24 0.69 -5.60 -4.85
N CYS A 25 1.86 -5.25 -4.33
CA CYS A 25 3.02 -6.13 -4.32
C CYS A 25 3.43 -6.44 -2.87
N ALA A 26 3.14 -7.67 -2.44
CA ALA A 26 3.27 -8.03 -1.03
C ALA A 26 4.74 -8.08 -0.57
N LEU A 27 5.62 -8.73 -1.35
CA LEU A 27 7.02 -8.90 -0.94
C LEU A 27 7.87 -7.65 -1.13
N SER A 28 7.59 -6.85 -2.17
CA SER A 28 8.27 -5.56 -2.35
C SER A 28 7.65 -4.43 -1.53
N SER A 29 6.54 -4.71 -0.83
CA SER A 29 5.83 -3.81 0.07
C SER A 29 5.51 -2.45 -0.54
N ASN A 30 4.98 -2.47 -1.76
CA ASN A 30 4.62 -1.27 -2.50
C ASN A 30 3.32 -1.45 -3.27
N MET A 31 2.70 -0.30 -3.55
CA MET A 31 1.63 -0.13 -4.51
C MET A 31 2.18 0.57 -5.74
N VAL A 32 1.77 0.11 -6.92
CA VAL A 32 2.15 0.73 -8.18
C VAL A 32 0.90 1.04 -9.00
N ARG A 33 0.83 2.24 -9.55
CA ARG A 33 -0.13 2.65 -10.58
C ARG A 33 0.48 2.43 -11.96
N PHE A 34 -0.29 1.83 -12.85
CA PHE A 34 0.05 1.62 -14.25
C PHE A 34 -1.05 2.16 -15.16
N PHE A 35 -0.69 2.56 -16.36
CA PHE A 35 -1.62 3.08 -17.36
C PHE A 35 -1.14 2.77 -18.78
N LYS A 36 -2.06 2.83 -19.74
CA LYS A 36 -1.76 2.65 -21.16
C LYS A 36 -1.47 3.99 -21.83
N ASN A 37 -0.40 4.03 -22.61
CA ASN A 37 0.02 5.17 -23.41
C ASN A 37 -0.72 5.22 -24.76
N SER A 38 -0.62 6.36 -25.45
CA SER A 38 -1.19 6.56 -26.78
C SER A 38 -0.58 5.66 -27.88
N ASP A 39 0.60 5.09 -27.63
CA ASP A 39 1.27 4.14 -28.53
C ASP A 39 0.92 2.68 -28.21
N GLU A 40 -0.13 2.46 -27.39
CA GLU A 40 -0.61 1.16 -26.93
C GLU A 40 0.34 0.41 -25.97
N SER A 41 1.46 1.02 -25.58
CA SER A 41 2.35 0.46 -24.55
C SER A 41 1.81 0.73 -23.14
N TRP A 42 2.22 -0.09 -22.16
CA TRP A 42 1.89 0.11 -20.75
C TRP A 42 3.06 0.72 -20.00
N SER A 43 2.77 1.64 -19.08
CA SER A 43 3.78 2.36 -18.31
C SER A 43 3.37 2.56 -16.86
N HIS A 44 4.36 2.92 -16.05
CA HIS A 44 4.20 3.32 -14.66
C HIS A 44 4.59 4.80 -14.53
N GLU A 45 4.01 5.49 -13.56
CA GLU A 45 4.03 6.95 -13.55
C GLU A 45 5.29 7.56 -12.94
N TYR A 46 6.00 8.37 -13.72
CA TYR A 46 7.15 9.17 -13.30
C TYR A 46 6.84 10.66 -13.39
N ASN A 47 7.21 11.43 -12.37
CA ASN A 47 7.37 12.87 -12.46
C ASN A 47 8.71 13.17 -13.14
N ILE A 48 8.65 13.84 -14.28
CA ILE A 48 9.80 14.21 -15.12
C ILE A 48 10.01 15.73 -15.21
N GLU A 49 9.44 16.52 -14.30
CA GLU A 49 9.64 17.98 -14.22
C GLU A 49 11.14 18.34 -14.18
N GLU A 50 11.97 17.49 -13.56
CA GLU A 50 13.41 17.50 -13.69
C GLU A 50 13.89 16.28 -14.50
N PRO A 51 14.10 16.39 -15.83
CA PRO A 51 14.37 15.23 -16.69
C PRO A 51 15.65 14.45 -16.34
N LYS A 52 16.59 15.10 -15.63
CA LYS A 52 17.83 14.47 -15.16
C LYS A 52 17.63 13.63 -13.89
N SER A 53 16.49 13.78 -13.23
CA SER A 53 16.15 13.15 -11.96
C SER A 53 14.67 12.74 -11.93
N PRO A 54 14.23 11.81 -12.79
CA PRO A 54 12.84 11.36 -12.80
C PRO A 54 12.48 10.69 -11.48
N VAL A 55 11.33 11.06 -10.90
CA VAL A 55 10.83 10.50 -9.64
C VAL A 55 9.64 9.60 -9.93
N LEU A 56 9.67 8.34 -9.50
CA LEU A 56 8.53 7.43 -9.65
C LEU A 56 7.42 7.83 -8.67
N VAL A 57 6.43 8.62 -9.13
CA VAL A 57 5.32 9.11 -8.31
C VAL A 57 4.14 8.14 -8.28
N GLY A 58 4.04 7.25 -9.27
CA GLY A 58 3.06 6.18 -9.31
C GLY A 58 3.37 5.02 -8.37
N GLN A 59 4.35 5.15 -7.47
CA GLN A 59 4.72 4.11 -6.52
C GLN A 59 4.72 4.66 -5.10
N VAL A 60 4.16 3.88 -4.17
CA VAL A 60 4.24 4.18 -2.74
C VAL A 60 4.56 2.90 -1.96
N PHE A 61 5.49 3.00 -1.00
CA PHE A 61 5.87 1.90 -0.12
C PHE A 61 5.01 1.89 1.14
N VAL A 62 4.60 0.70 1.60
CA VAL A 62 3.57 0.53 2.63
C VAL A 62 3.99 -0.32 3.83
N GLY A 63 5.29 -0.62 4.01
CA GLY A 63 5.70 -1.40 5.19
C GLY A 63 7.10 -1.98 5.20
N LEU A 64 7.27 -3.23 4.77
CA LEU A 64 8.39 -4.14 5.02
C LEU A 64 9.79 -3.49 5.03
N PHE A 65 10.09 -2.60 4.09
CA PHE A 65 11.40 -1.94 3.96
C PHE A 65 11.47 -0.53 4.58
N GLN A 66 10.49 -0.15 5.40
CA GLN A 66 10.49 1.10 6.14
C GLN A 66 11.76 1.21 6.99
N LYS A 67 12.40 2.38 6.98
CA LYS A 67 13.56 2.63 7.85
C LYS A 67 13.25 2.30 9.31
N GLY A 68 14.14 1.54 9.94
CA GLY A 68 13.95 1.04 11.31
C GLY A 68 13.34 -0.36 11.41
N ASN A 69 12.94 -0.96 10.27
CA ASN A 69 12.59 -2.38 10.22
C ASN A 69 13.87 -3.26 10.24
N PRO A 70 13.81 -4.52 10.73
CA PRO A 70 14.93 -5.46 10.65
C PRO A 70 15.13 -6.01 9.24
N VAL A 71 14.18 -5.77 8.33
CA VAL A 71 14.23 -6.21 6.93
C VAL A 71 14.76 -5.07 6.06
N VAL A 72 15.75 -5.38 5.23
CA VAL A 72 16.30 -4.48 4.19
C VAL A 72 16.08 -5.12 2.83
N ALA A 73 15.89 -4.30 1.81
CA ALA A 73 15.86 -4.76 0.43
C ALA A 73 17.30 -4.81 -0.12
N GLU A 74 17.61 -5.80 -0.95
CA GLU A 74 18.91 -5.96 -1.61
C GLU A 74 18.74 -5.73 -3.12
N ASN A 75 19.64 -4.93 -3.69
CA ASN A 75 19.73 -4.67 -5.13
C ASN A 75 20.51 -5.77 -5.85
N ASP A 76 20.42 -5.79 -7.18
CA ASP A 76 21.14 -6.75 -8.04
C ASP A 76 22.68 -6.67 -7.86
N ASP A 77 23.20 -5.52 -7.40
CA ASP A 77 24.62 -5.26 -7.12
C ASP A 77 25.04 -5.60 -5.67
N GLY A 78 24.13 -6.16 -4.87
CA GLY A 78 24.34 -6.50 -3.46
C GLY A 78 24.26 -5.31 -2.50
N THR A 79 23.98 -4.10 -2.98
CA THR A 79 23.73 -2.95 -2.09
C THR A 79 22.37 -3.08 -1.42
N THR A 80 22.26 -2.62 -0.18
CA THR A 80 21.00 -2.71 0.58
C THR A 80 20.36 -1.34 0.78
N TYR A 81 19.03 -1.31 0.86
CA TYR A 81 18.28 -0.08 1.09
C TYR A 81 17.02 -0.29 1.93
N GLN A 82 16.58 0.83 2.51
CA GLN A 82 15.29 1.00 3.17
C GLN A 82 14.69 2.31 2.68
N VAL A 83 13.36 2.42 2.78
CA VAL A 83 12.59 3.54 2.27
C VAL A 83 11.99 4.36 3.41
N ASP A 84 11.93 5.67 3.22
CA ASP A 84 11.16 6.54 4.11
C ASP A 84 9.68 6.31 3.82
N VAL A 85 8.92 5.96 4.86
CA VAL A 85 7.46 5.82 4.78
C VAL A 85 6.85 6.83 5.74
N PRO A 86 5.87 7.65 5.31
CA PRO A 86 5.23 8.63 6.18
C PRO A 86 4.69 7.99 7.46
N GLU A 87 4.83 8.68 8.59
CA GLU A 87 4.16 8.26 9.82
C GLU A 87 2.64 8.40 9.65
N VAL A 88 1.93 7.32 9.98
CA VAL A 88 0.47 7.30 9.93
C VAL A 88 -0.08 7.49 11.34
N LYS A 89 -1.06 8.38 11.47
CA LYS A 89 -1.72 8.71 12.72
C LYS A 89 -2.74 7.64 13.06
N LEU A 90 -2.53 6.92 14.16
CA LEU A 90 -3.56 6.08 14.74
C LEU A 90 -4.65 6.95 15.37
N ARG A 91 -5.89 6.80 14.93
CA ARG A 91 -7.08 7.29 15.65
C ARG A 91 -7.77 6.10 16.32
N SER A 92 -7.35 5.75 17.53
CA SER A 92 -8.08 4.80 18.36
C SER A 92 -9.06 5.54 19.26
N HIS A 93 -10.31 5.04 19.36
CA HIS A 93 -11.26 5.50 20.37
C HIS A 93 -10.90 5.03 21.78
N ILE A 94 -9.95 4.08 21.89
CA ILE A 94 -9.56 3.43 23.15
C ILE A 94 -8.21 3.97 23.65
N TYR A 95 -7.31 4.35 22.75
CA TYR A 95 -5.98 4.89 23.10
C TYR A 95 -5.78 6.32 22.56
N PRO A 96 -5.38 7.29 23.39
CA PRO A 96 -5.11 8.65 22.93
C PRO A 96 -3.91 8.66 21.98
N LEU A 97 -4.17 8.99 20.71
CA LEU A 97 -3.24 9.40 19.64
C LEU A 97 -1.77 8.96 19.85
N LEU A 98 -1.47 7.70 19.53
CA LEU A 98 -0.10 7.22 19.45
C LEU A 98 0.42 7.47 18.03
N TRP A 99 1.43 8.33 17.91
CA TRP A 99 2.23 8.47 16.68
C TRP A 99 3.32 7.39 16.65
N GLY A 100 3.71 6.95 15.45
CA GLY A 100 4.84 6.02 15.28
C GLY A 100 4.49 4.53 15.19
N HIS A 101 3.28 4.17 14.73
CA HIS A 101 2.99 2.77 14.40
C HIS A 101 3.80 2.35 13.18
N ARG A 102 4.71 1.40 13.40
CA ARG A 102 5.51 0.81 12.34
C ARG A 102 4.62 0.00 11.42
N LEU A 103 4.73 0.25 10.11
CA LEU A 103 3.95 -0.49 9.12
C LEU A 103 4.57 -1.88 8.93
N LEU A 104 3.77 -2.90 9.22
CA LEU A 104 4.16 -4.31 9.12
C LEU A 104 3.68 -4.93 7.80
N GLY A 105 4.49 -5.82 7.22
CA GLY A 105 4.09 -6.53 6.00
C GLY A 105 4.10 -5.66 4.73
N GLY A 106 3.35 -6.07 3.72
CA GLY A 106 3.25 -5.36 2.45
C GLY A 106 1.85 -5.40 1.85
N ALA A 107 1.65 -4.73 0.72
CA ALA A 107 0.34 -4.63 0.08
C ALA A 107 -0.16 -6.00 -0.38
N GLN A 108 -1.30 -6.44 0.14
CA GLN A 108 -1.88 -7.75 -0.18
C GLN A 108 -3.25 -7.62 -0.84
N MET A 109 -4.27 -7.20 -0.09
CA MET A 109 -5.62 -6.96 -0.62
C MET A 109 -5.85 -5.47 -0.79
N ILE A 110 -6.46 -5.10 -1.90
CA ILE A 110 -6.75 -3.72 -2.28
C ILE A 110 -8.21 -3.56 -2.68
N GLN A 111 -8.79 -2.45 -2.25
CA GLN A 111 -10.14 -2.03 -2.61
C GLN A 111 -10.10 -0.58 -3.09
N LEU A 112 -10.52 -0.37 -4.33
CA LEU A 112 -10.61 0.96 -4.93
C LEU A 112 -12.00 1.56 -4.68
N SER A 113 -12.05 2.83 -4.27
CA SER A 113 -13.28 3.61 -4.18
C SER A 113 -13.93 3.82 -5.55
N LEU A 114 -15.25 4.02 -5.57
CA LEU A 114 -15.99 4.17 -6.83
C LEU A 114 -15.50 5.35 -7.68
N ASP A 115 -15.09 6.43 -7.02
CA ASP A 115 -14.53 7.64 -7.65
C ASP A 115 -13.07 7.48 -8.13
N GLY A 116 -12.44 6.34 -7.86
CA GLY A 116 -11.04 6.07 -8.24
C GLY A 116 -9.98 6.82 -7.43
N LYS A 117 -10.36 7.60 -6.42
CA LYS A 117 -9.45 8.51 -5.69
C LYS A 117 -8.84 7.93 -4.43
N ARG A 118 -9.32 6.79 -3.94
CA ARG A 118 -8.90 6.17 -2.68
C ARG A 118 -8.69 4.67 -2.87
N LEU A 119 -7.50 4.20 -2.50
CA LEU A 119 -7.15 2.78 -2.42
C LEU A 119 -7.00 2.38 -0.97
N TYR A 120 -7.84 1.44 -0.50
CA TYR A 120 -7.66 0.81 0.80
C TYR A 120 -6.79 -0.41 0.65
N VAL A 121 -5.77 -0.55 1.50
CA VAL A 121 -4.76 -1.60 1.42
C VAL A 121 -4.68 -2.37 2.73
N LYS A 122 -4.67 -3.70 2.64
CA LYS A 122 -4.48 -4.65 3.74
C LYS A 122 -3.15 -5.38 3.59
N ASN A 123 -2.63 -5.87 4.71
CA ASN A 123 -1.27 -6.42 4.81
C ASN A 123 -1.18 -7.90 5.23
N SER A 124 -2.30 -8.62 5.36
CA SER A 124 -2.33 -10.05 5.73
C SER A 124 -2.86 -10.92 4.60
N LEU A 125 -2.11 -11.97 4.25
CA LEU A 125 -2.45 -12.89 3.17
C LEU A 125 -3.15 -14.13 3.70
N PHE A 126 -2.42 -14.90 4.50
CA PHE A 126 -2.83 -16.19 5.03
C PHE A 126 -1.88 -16.52 6.18
N SER A 127 -2.44 -16.91 7.32
CA SER A 127 -1.70 -16.99 8.59
C SER A 127 -0.39 -17.78 8.53
N LYS A 128 -0.33 -18.87 7.75
CA LYS A 128 0.92 -19.65 7.58
C LYS A 128 2.01 -18.90 6.81
N TRP A 129 1.62 -18.15 5.78
CA TRP A 129 2.56 -17.32 5.01
C TRP A 129 2.94 -16.08 5.80
N ASP A 130 1.99 -15.43 6.46
CA ASP A 130 2.25 -14.30 7.33
C ASP A 130 3.26 -14.70 8.42
N LYS A 131 3.09 -15.88 9.04
CA LYS A 131 4.06 -16.41 10.01
C LYS A 131 5.47 -16.63 9.45
N GLN A 132 5.59 -16.97 8.17
CA GLN A 132 6.88 -17.24 7.52
C GLN A 132 7.59 -15.96 7.09
N PHE A 133 6.86 -14.99 6.53
CA PHE A 133 7.45 -13.79 5.92
C PHE A 133 7.40 -12.57 6.82
N CYS A 134 6.37 -12.46 7.66
CA CYS A 134 6.09 -11.29 8.51
C CYS A 134 5.47 -11.74 9.84
N PRO A 135 6.20 -12.51 10.69
CA PRO A 135 5.64 -13.08 11.91
C PRO A 135 5.04 -12.02 12.86
N GLU A 136 5.58 -10.81 12.85
CA GLU A 136 5.04 -9.67 13.61
C GLU A 136 3.58 -9.34 13.24
N VAL A 137 3.13 -9.59 12.01
CA VAL A 137 1.72 -9.38 11.60
C VAL A 137 0.79 -10.37 12.31
N VAL A 138 1.26 -11.59 12.57
CA VAL A 138 0.51 -12.60 13.34
C VAL A 138 0.47 -12.24 14.82
N GLU A 139 1.57 -11.71 15.36
CA GLU A 139 1.70 -11.37 16.77
C GLU A 139 1.00 -10.06 17.16
N LYS A 140 1.04 -9.05 16.28
CA LYS A 140 0.56 -7.69 16.55
C LYS A 140 -0.73 -7.35 15.82
N GLY A 141 -1.13 -8.17 14.86
CA GLY A 141 -2.34 -7.97 14.08
C GLY A 141 -2.08 -7.26 12.76
N SER A 142 -3.06 -7.41 11.87
CA SER A 142 -3.06 -6.73 10.58
C SER A 142 -3.51 -5.27 10.74
N HIS A 143 -3.29 -4.45 9.72
CA HIS A 143 -3.79 -3.08 9.66
C HIS A 143 -4.37 -2.76 8.29
N MET A 144 -5.06 -1.63 8.16
CA MET A 144 -5.52 -1.10 6.89
C MET A 144 -5.04 0.35 6.71
N LEU A 145 -4.53 0.64 5.53
CA LEU A 145 -4.13 1.99 5.11
C LEU A 145 -5.07 2.50 4.02
N GLN A 146 -5.14 3.83 3.90
CA GLN A 146 -5.68 4.49 2.71
C GLN A 146 -4.53 5.14 1.95
N ILE A 147 -4.53 4.94 0.64
CA ILE A 147 -3.66 5.62 -0.32
C ILE A 147 -4.55 6.55 -1.14
N ASP A 148 -4.19 7.83 -1.16
CA ASP A 148 -4.80 8.83 -2.00
C ASP A 148 -4.23 8.71 -3.41
N VAL A 149 -5.13 8.74 -4.40
CA VAL A 149 -4.82 8.65 -5.83
C VAL A 149 -5.15 9.97 -6.49
N ASP A 150 -4.14 10.64 -7.06
CA ASP A 150 -4.38 11.83 -7.88
C ASP A 150 -4.67 11.40 -9.32
N THR A 151 -5.97 11.34 -9.63
CA THR A 151 -6.46 10.97 -10.97
C THR A 151 -6.23 12.04 -12.02
N GLY A 152 -5.91 13.28 -11.63
CA GLY A 152 -5.72 14.39 -12.56
C GLY A 152 -4.26 14.58 -12.97
N LYS A 153 -3.34 14.64 -12.00
CA LYS A 153 -1.91 14.86 -12.24
C LYS A 153 -1.08 13.59 -12.22
N GLY A 154 -1.57 12.56 -11.57
CA GLY A 154 -0.72 11.43 -11.25
C GLY A 154 -0.28 11.35 -9.81
N GLY A 155 0.05 10.13 -9.42
CA GLY A 155 0.74 9.85 -8.18
C GLY A 155 -0.11 9.16 -7.11
N LEU A 156 0.62 8.56 -6.17
CA LEU A 156 0.09 7.86 -5.01
C LEU A 156 0.70 8.45 -3.74
N ALA A 157 -0.12 8.65 -2.71
CA ALA A 157 0.35 9.08 -1.40
C ALA A 157 -0.37 8.33 -0.28
N ILE A 158 0.36 7.89 0.76
CA ILE A 158 -0.29 7.37 1.96
C ILE A 158 -1.04 8.52 2.64
N ASN A 159 -2.31 8.32 2.96
CA ASN A 159 -3.08 9.25 3.77
C ASN A 159 -2.65 9.11 5.24
N PRO A 160 -1.95 10.09 5.83
CA PRO A 160 -1.45 9.99 7.20
C PRO A 160 -2.57 10.04 8.25
N ASN A 161 -3.80 10.37 7.86
CA ASN A 161 -4.94 10.50 8.77
C ASN A 161 -5.84 9.25 8.83
N PHE A 162 -5.53 8.21 8.07
CA PHE A 162 -6.32 6.98 8.02
C PHE A 162 -5.46 5.76 8.38
N TYR A 163 -5.83 5.10 9.49
CA TYR A 163 -5.26 3.82 9.90
C TYR A 163 -6.31 3.04 10.67
N VAL A 164 -6.53 1.78 10.29
CA VAL A 164 -7.34 0.85 11.08
C VAL A 164 -6.44 -0.24 11.64
N ASP A 165 -6.41 -0.34 12.96
CA ASP A 165 -5.62 -1.32 13.70
C ASP A 165 -6.48 -2.54 14.06
N PHE A 166 -6.17 -3.71 13.50
CA PHE A 166 -6.84 -4.97 13.87
C PHE A 166 -6.06 -5.71 14.97
N GLY A 167 -4.97 -5.14 15.49
CA GLY A 167 -4.25 -5.65 16.65
C GLY A 167 -4.94 -5.37 17.99
N ALA A 168 -5.73 -4.31 18.04
CA ALA A 168 -6.40 -3.82 19.25
C ALA A 168 -7.81 -4.39 19.46
N GLU A 169 -8.15 -5.50 18.80
CA GLU A 169 -9.45 -6.16 18.96
C GLU A 169 -9.59 -6.82 20.35
N PRO A 170 -10.80 -6.89 20.93
CA PRO A 170 -11.01 -7.36 22.31
C PRO A 170 -10.49 -8.78 22.59
N ASP A 171 -10.59 -9.66 21.59
CA ASP A 171 -10.19 -11.07 21.69
C ASP A 171 -8.77 -11.33 21.16
N GLY A 172 -8.02 -10.26 20.90
CA GLY A 172 -6.63 -10.31 20.42
C GLY A 172 -6.46 -10.05 18.93
N PRO A 173 -5.20 -10.10 18.44
CA PRO A 173 -4.85 -9.64 17.11
C PRO A 173 -5.57 -10.37 15.97
N CYS A 174 -6.16 -9.61 15.05
CA CYS A 174 -6.93 -10.11 13.93
C CYS A 174 -6.20 -9.95 12.59
N LEU A 175 -6.33 -10.98 11.75
CA LEU A 175 -5.80 -11.05 10.39
C LEU A 175 -6.92 -10.79 9.38
N ALA A 176 -7.34 -9.53 9.27
CA ALA A 176 -8.37 -9.15 8.31
C ALA A 176 -7.84 -9.29 6.87
N HIS A 177 -8.63 -9.94 6.02
CA HIS A 177 -8.22 -10.34 4.67
C HIS A 177 -8.91 -9.51 3.58
N GLU A 178 -10.18 -9.79 3.30
CA GLU A 178 -10.93 -9.14 2.22
C GLU A 178 -11.71 -7.92 2.73
N MET A 179 -11.81 -6.89 1.88
CA MET A 179 -12.64 -5.71 2.09
C MET A 179 -13.67 -5.64 0.97
N ARG A 180 -14.92 -5.30 1.29
CA ARG A 180 -15.95 -5.02 0.29
C ARG A 180 -16.63 -3.70 0.62
N TYR A 181 -16.67 -2.79 -0.33
CA TYR A 181 -17.38 -1.53 -0.19
C TYR A 181 -18.86 -1.74 -0.53
N THR A 182 -19.74 -1.31 0.36
CA THR A 182 -21.15 -1.11 0.06
C THR A 182 -21.25 0.20 -0.71
N GLY A 183 -21.80 0.22 -1.93
CA GLY A 183 -21.64 1.27 -2.95
C GLY A 183 -22.05 2.72 -2.64
N ASP A 184 -22.24 3.13 -1.38
CA ASP A 184 -22.51 4.53 -1.01
C ASP A 184 -21.24 5.25 -0.57
N ALA A 185 -20.77 6.15 -1.44
CA ALA A 185 -19.52 6.90 -1.33
C ALA A 185 -19.52 8.06 -0.29
N ASN A 186 -20.24 7.91 0.83
CA ASN A 186 -20.40 8.97 1.84
C ASN A 186 -19.83 8.59 3.22
N LEU A 187 -18.73 7.84 3.27
CA LEU A 187 -17.89 7.83 4.48
C LEU A 187 -17.04 9.10 4.48
N VAL A 188 -17.66 10.19 4.93
CA VAL A 188 -16.97 11.34 5.51
C VAL A 188 -16.53 10.90 6.90
N THR A 189 -15.23 10.72 7.10
CA THR A 189 -14.59 10.56 8.41
C THR A 189 -13.48 11.57 8.55
#